data_AF-A0A0M5ITU0-F1
#
_entry.id   AF-A0A0M5ITU0-F1
#
_cell.length_a   1.000
_cell.length_b   1.000
_cell.length_c   1.000
_cell.angle_alpha   90.00
_cell.angle_beta   90.00
_cell.angle_gamma   90.00
#
_symmetry.space_group_name_H-M   'P 1'
#
loop_
_entity.id
_entity.type
_entity.pdbx_description
1 polymer ?
#
loop_
_entity_poly.entity_id
_entity_poly.type
_entity_poly.pdbx_seq_one_letter_code
_entity_poly.pdbx_strand_id
1 'polypeptide(L)'
;MSTYELTPTRVLRSEWHKLWTLRSTWITLMSAGLLTFGIGLLMGATYETGGGDGDVDVVVLTLIGVQFAQIAFAVLGILVTAGEYSTGMIRASMTTVPRRLPVLWSKAAVFGAVTLAVTLVTAFVTFPVAQLFFAGTDQEASLGDPGVTRALVGSSAGLTLLGLIALGLGALVRSVPGAIGAFIGGLMVLPEVIAMLPYEFVADALKYFPTKALEALMSAEAVPGAASPGGALTALALWAAATLAAAGVVLKRRDV
;
A
#
# COMPACT_ATOMS: atom_id res chain seq x y z
N MET A 1 24.50 -24.45 -28.77
CA MET A 1 23.28 -24.22 -27.96
C MET A 1 23.52 -22.99 -27.09
N SER A 2 22.71 -21.94 -27.27
CA SER A 2 22.91 -20.61 -26.66
C SER A 2 22.69 -20.66 -25.14
N THR A 3 23.67 -20.17 -24.37
CA THR A 3 23.74 -20.12 -22.90
C THR A 3 22.97 -18.94 -22.27
N TYR A 4 22.07 -18.29 -23.01
CA TYR A 4 21.32 -17.12 -22.56
C TYR A 4 19.83 -17.41 -22.40
N GLU A 5 19.46 -18.45 -21.66
CA GLU A 5 18.07 -18.60 -21.24
C GLU A 5 17.74 -17.58 -20.14
N LEU A 6 16.71 -16.77 -20.38
CA LEU A 6 16.18 -15.82 -19.42
C LEU A 6 15.42 -16.56 -18.34
N THR A 7 16.08 -16.78 -17.20
CA THR A 7 15.45 -17.39 -16.03
C THR A 7 14.63 -16.35 -15.24
N PRO A 8 13.53 -16.74 -14.58
CA PRO A 8 12.74 -15.85 -13.72
C PRO A 8 13.59 -15.12 -12.67
N THR A 9 14.61 -15.80 -12.13
CA THR A 9 15.56 -15.23 -11.15
C THR A 9 16.35 -14.06 -11.72
N ARG A 10 16.74 -14.10 -13.00
CA ARG A 10 17.47 -12.99 -13.65
C ARG A 10 16.58 -11.77 -13.85
N VAL A 11 15.31 -11.98 -14.20
CA VAL A 11 14.31 -10.90 -14.30
C VAL A 11 14.09 -10.25 -12.94
N LEU A 12 13.94 -11.05 -11.88
CA LEU A 12 13.73 -10.57 -10.52
C LEU A 12 14.94 -9.76 -10.01
N ARG A 13 16.17 -10.22 -10.27
CA ARG A 13 17.39 -9.46 -9.96
C ARG A 13 17.48 -8.14 -10.73
N SER A 14 17.07 -8.12 -12.00
CA SER A 14 17.04 -6.89 -12.79
C SER A 14 16.07 -5.88 -12.22
N GLU A 15 14.85 -6.31 -11.88
CA GLU A 15 13.83 -5.44 -11.29
C GLU A 15 14.24 -4.93 -9.90
N TRP A 16 14.91 -5.76 -9.09
CA TRP A 16 15.52 -5.33 -7.82
C TRP A 16 16.52 -4.18 -8.03
N HIS A 17 17.44 -4.34 -8.99
CA HIS A 17 18.45 -3.32 -9.26
C HIS A 17 17.85 -2.03 -9.84
N LYS A 18 16.84 -2.13 -10.71
CA LYS A 18 16.11 -0.96 -11.22
C LYS A 18 15.44 -0.18 -10.09
N LEU A 19 14.74 -0.88 -9.21
CA LEU A 19 14.01 -0.25 -8.11
C LEU A 19 14.96 0.53 -7.21
N TRP A 20 16.12 -0.04 -6.87
CA TRP A 20 17.11 0.63 -6.01
C TRP A 20 17.95 1.71 -6.69
N THR A 21 18.08 1.71 -8.01
CA THR A 21 18.85 2.74 -8.74
C THR A 21 18.02 4.00 -9.03
N LEU A 22 16.69 3.92 -8.95
CA LEU A 22 15.80 5.07 -9.14
C LEU A 22 15.81 5.98 -7.90
N ARG A 23 16.21 7.25 -8.09
CA ARG A 23 16.17 8.28 -7.03
C ARG A 23 14.77 8.44 -6.43
N SER A 24 13.73 8.33 -7.27
CA SER A 24 12.33 8.41 -6.82
C SER A 24 12.00 7.35 -5.77
N THR A 25 12.56 6.14 -5.87
CA THR A 25 12.33 5.08 -4.88
C THR A 25 12.77 5.51 -3.50
N TRP A 26 14.02 5.95 -3.36
CA TRP A 26 14.54 6.36 -2.06
C TRP A 26 13.83 7.58 -1.52
N ILE A 27 13.57 8.59 -2.36
CA ILE A 27 12.86 9.80 -1.94
C ILE A 27 11.45 9.44 -1.44
N THR A 28 10.73 8.59 -2.16
CA THR A 28 9.35 8.23 -1.80
C THR A 28 9.27 7.29 -0.61
N LEU A 29 10.19 6.32 -0.47
CA LEU A 29 10.25 5.46 0.71
C LEU A 29 10.61 6.27 1.96
N MET A 30 11.59 7.17 1.87
CA MET A 30 11.99 8.02 2.99
C MET A 30 10.91 9.04 3.35
N SER A 31 10.24 9.64 2.36
CA SER A 31 9.13 10.56 2.63
C SER A 31 7.95 9.84 3.25
N ALA A 32 7.59 8.64 2.78
CA ALA A 32 6.52 7.84 3.36
C ALA A 32 6.82 7.43 4.82
N GLY A 33 8.06 6.98 5.08
CA GLY A 33 8.54 6.67 6.42
C GLY A 33 8.53 7.90 7.33
N LEU A 34 9.03 9.03 6.84
CA LEU A 34 9.08 10.30 7.58
C LEU A 34 7.68 10.84 7.89
N LEU A 35 6.73 10.75 6.95
CA LEU A 35 5.35 11.16 7.19
C LEU A 35 4.68 10.27 8.22
N THR A 36 4.88 8.95 8.13
CA THR A 36 4.32 8.00 9.10
C THR A 36 4.88 8.25 10.50
N PHE A 37 6.21 8.29 10.61
CA PHE A 37 6.91 8.45 11.87
C PHE A 37 6.70 9.85 12.46
N GLY A 38 6.94 10.90 11.68
CA GLY A 38 6.86 12.28 12.14
C GLY A 38 5.47 12.68 12.59
N ILE A 39 4.43 12.29 11.84
CA ILE A 39 3.04 12.59 12.24
C ILE A 39 2.65 11.77 13.48
N GLY A 40 3.03 10.49 13.55
CA GLY A 40 2.77 9.67 14.75
C GLY A 40 3.39 10.26 16.02
N LEU A 41 4.62 10.75 15.95
CA LEU A 41 5.27 11.44 17.07
C LEU A 41 4.61 12.77 17.42
N LEU A 42 4.21 13.55 16.42
CA LEU A 42 3.49 14.81 16.65
C LEU A 42 2.18 14.55 17.41
N MET A 43 1.41 13.54 17.00
CA MET A 43 0.17 13.17 17.69
C MET A 43 0.43 12.75 19.13
N GLY A 44 1.44 11.91 19.37
CA GLY A 44 1.83 11.52 20.72
C GLY A 44 2.26 12.71 21.58
N ALA A 45 3.03 13.64 21.02
CA ALA A 45 3.53 14.80 21.74
C ALA A 45 2.46 15.85 22.05
N THR A 46 1.40 15.94 21.24
CA THR A 46 0.29 16.87 21.44
C THR A 46 -0.92 16.24 22.12
N TYR A 47 -0.83 14.98 22.54
CA TYR A 47 -1.95 14.28 23.15
C TYR A 47 -2.26 14.83 24.55
N GLU A 48 -3.53 15.17 24.77
CA GLU A 48 -4.04 15.62 26.06
C GLU A 48 -5.16 14.68 26.53
N THR A 49 -4.98 14.06 27.69
CA THR A 49 -5.98 13.19 28.31
C THR A 49 -7.27 13.97 28.58
N GLY A 50 -8.39 13.50 28.04
CA GLY A 50 -9.70 14.18 28.15
C GLY A 50 -10.04 15.14 27.01
N GLY A 51 -9.18 15.27 25.99
CA GLY A 51 -9.39 16.13 24.81
C GLY A 51 -10.40 15.62 23.77
N GLY A 52 -11.06 14.48 24.02
CA GLY A 52 -12.04 13.86 23.11
C GLY A 52 -11.46 12.75 22.21
N ASP A 53 -10.14 12.55 22.20
CA ASP A 53 -9.46 11.53 21.39
C ASP A 53 -9.29 10.17 22.11
N GLY A 54 -9.75 10.05 23.36
CA GLY A 54 -9.60 8.83 24.16
C GLY A 54 -10.36 7.61 23.62
N ASP A 55 -11.40 7.83 22.82
CA ASP A 55 -12.18 6.75 22.16
C ASP A 55 -11.54 6.27 20.84
N VAL A 56 -10.45 6.89 20.38
CA VAL A 56 -9.76 6.49 19.15
C VAL A 56 -8.83 5.31 19.43
N ASP A 57 -8.83 4.33 18.53
CA ASP A 57 -7.92 3.17 18.60
C ASP A 57 -6.45 3.62 18.61
N VAL A 58 -5.70 3.15 19.61
CA VAL A 58 -4.31 3.54 19.86
C VAL A 58 -3.41 3.34 18.64
N VAL A 59 -3.59 2.26 17.88
CA VAL A 59 -2.77 1.99 16.69
C VAL A 59 -3.14 2.94 15.57
N VAL A 60 -4.43 3.25 15.40
CA VAL A 60 -4.90 4.25 14.42
C VAL A 60 -4.34 5.64 14.74
N LEU A 61 -4.40 6.06 16.01
CA LEU A 61 -3.87 7.34 16.47
C LEU A 61 -2.36 7.43 16.23
N THR A 62 -1.63 6.36 16.59
CA THR A 62 -0.17 6.26 16.45
C THR A 62 0.28 6.22 14.98
N LEU A 63 -0.49 5.57 14.12
CA LEU A 63 -0.17 5.37 12.70
C LEU A 63 -0.95 6.30 11.77
N ILE A 64 -1.52 7.41 12.25
CA ILE A 64 -2.33 8.29 11.40
C ILE A 64 -1.54 8.82 10.19
N GLY A 65 -0.21 8.96 10.31
CA GLY A 65 0.68 9.32 9.21
C GLY A 65 0.68 8.32 8.02
N VAL A 66 0.19 7.09 8.23
CA VAL A 66 -0.02 6.10 7.16
C VAL A 66 -1.00 6.61 6.10
N GLN A 67 -1.97 7.46 6.46
CA GLN A 67 -2.90 8.05 5.48
C GLN A 67 -2.18 8.93 4.44
N PHE A 68 -1.04 9.50 4.77
CA PHE A 68 -0.21 10.25 3.83
C PHE A 68 0.78 9.34 3.12
N ALA A 69 1.36 8.38 3.85
CA ALA A 69 2.24 7.37 3.29
C ALA A 69 1.56 6.53 2.20
N GLN A 70 0.25 6.29 2.29
CA GLN A 70 -0.50 5.55 1.27
C GLN A 70 -0.41 6.20 -0.12
N ILE A 71 -0.44 7.54 -0.20
CA ILE A 71 -0.30 8.25 -1.47
C ILE A 71 1.12 8.09 -2.00
N ALA A 72 2.12 8.20 -1.14
CA ALA A 72 3.52 8.00 -1.51
C ALA A 72 3.76 6.58 -2.07
N PHE A 73 3.31 5.54 -1.37
CA PHE A 73 3.44 4.15 -1.83
C PHE A 73 2.61 3.87 -3.09
N ALA A 74 1.43 4.46 -3.23
CA ALA A 74 0.62 4.35 -4.45
C ALA A 74 1.33 4.97 -5.65
N VAL A 75 1.87 6.18 -5.48
CA VAL A 75 2.66 6.86 -6.53
C VAL A 75 3.90 6.04 -6.89
N LEU A 76 4.62 5.51 -5.91
CA LEU A 76 5.77 4.64 -6.18
C LEU A 76 5.36 3.39 -6.98
N GLY A 77 4.27 2.72 -6.58
CA GLY A 77 3.73 1.56 -7.29
C GLY A 77 3.40 1.90 -8.75
N ILE A 78 2.72 3.03 -8.98
CA ILE A 78 2.41 3.53 -10.32
C ILE A 78 3.69 3.81 -11.13
N LEU A 79 4.70 4.45 -10.53
CA LEU A 79 5.95 4.78 -11.21
C LEU A 79 6.75 3.53 -11.62
N VAL A 80 6.72 2.46 -10.83
CA VAL A 80 7.39 1.18 -11.13
C VAL A 80 6.93 0.57 -12.46
N THR A 81 5.69 0.86 -12.89
CA THR A 81 5.13 0.39 -14.16
C THR A 81 4.95 1.52 -15.17
N ALA A 82 4.12 2.51 -14.88
CA ALA A 82 3.81 3.62 -15.80
C ALA A 82 5.04 4.49 -16.13
N GLY A 83 6.05 4.55 -15.26
CA GLY A 83 7.29 5.29 -15.51
C GLY A 83 8.14 4.70 -16.64
N GLU A 84 8.05 3.39 -16.89
CA GLU A 84 8.72 2.76 -18.04
C GLU A 84 8.03 3.11 -19.37
N TYR A 85 6.71 3.41 -19.33
CA TYR A 85 5.98 3.88 -20.50
C TYR A 85 6.34 5.33 -20.84
N SER A 86 6.44 6.21 -19.83
CA SER A 86 6.80 7.62 -20.05
C SER A 86 8.23 7.81 -20.57
N THR A 87 9.16 6.92 -20.19
CA THR A 87 10.57 6.98 -20.61
C THR A 87 10.86 6.16 -21.86
N GLY A 88 9.91 5.35 -22.34
CA GLY A 88 10.10 4.43 -23.46
C GLY A 88 10.92 3.17 -23.14
N MET A 89 11.38 3.00 -21.89
CA MET A 89 12.15 1.84 -21.42
C MET A 89 11.37 0.53 -21.52
N ILE A 90 10.04 0.60 -21.55
CA ILE A 90 9.18 -0.57 -21.72
C ILE A 90 9.50 -1.34 -23.01
N ARG A 91 9.90 -0.65 -24.10
CA ARG A 91 10.27 -1.30 -25.37
C ARG A 91 11.54 -2.14 -25.20
N ALA A 92 12.57 -1.60 -24.54
CA ALA A 92 13.81 -2.31 -24.27
C ALA A 92 13.61 -3.53 -23.33
N SER A 93 12.73 -3.39 -22.33
CA SER A 93 12.40 -4.52 -21.43
C SER A 93 11.65 -5.64 -22.15
N MET A 94 10.73 -5.29 -23.05
CA MET A 94 9.90 -6.25 -23.79
C MET A 94 10.60 -6.90 -24.98
N THR A 95 11.61 -6.25 -25.57
CA THR A 95 12.47 -6.89 -26.58
C THR A 95 13.45 -7.89 -25.97
N THR A 96 13.86 -7.62 -24.72
CA THR A 96 14.80 -8.49 -24.01
C THR A 96 14.12 -9.73 -23.43
N VAL A 97 12.86 -9.63 -22.96
CA VAL A 97 12.15 -10.77 -22.36
C VAL A 97 10.99 -11.24 -23.27
N PRO A 98 11.13 -12.39 -23.96
CA PRO A 98 10.14 -12.86 -24.94
C PRO A 98 8.77 -13.23 -24.32
N ARG A 99 8.71 -13.41 -23.00
CA ARG A 99 7.45 -13.60 -22.25
C ARG A 99 7.15 -12.33 -21.44
N ARG A 100 6.07 -11.63 -21.79
CA ARG A 100 5.69 -10.34 -21.19
C ARG A 100 5.26 -10.41 -19.71
N LEU A 101 4.64 -11.53 -19.29
CA LEU A 101 4.09 -11.70 -17.93
C LEU A 101 5.14 -11.83 -16.80
N PRO A 102 6.25 -12.59 -16.96
CA PRO A 102 7.32 -12.64 -15.97
C PRO A 102 7.84 -11.28 -15.49
N VAL A 103 7.84 -10.26 -16.34
CA VAL A 103 8.28 -8.90 -15.97
C VAL A 103 7.28 -8.27 -14.98
N LEU A 104 5.98 -8.34 -15.28
CA LEU A 104 4.94 -7.80 -14.39
C LEU A 104 4.95 -8.51 -13.02
N TRP A 105 5.07 -9.83 -13.01
CA TRP A 105 5.13 -10.61 -11.76
C TRP A 105 6.40 -10.32 -10.96
N SER A 106 7.54 -10.14 -11.64
CA SER A 106 8.80 -9.77 -10.97
C SER A 106 8.72 -8.37 -10.36
N LYS A 107 8.13 -7.40 -11.07
CA LYS A 107 7.87 -6.05 -10.54
C LYS A 107 6.98 -6.09 -9.31
N ALA A 108 5.85 -6.80 -9.39
CA ALA A 108 4.92 -6.95 -8.27
C ALA A 108 5.60 -7.64 -7.06
N ALA A 109 6.38 -8.70 -7.28
CA ALA A 109 7.08 -9.40 -6.20
C ALA A 109 8.16 -8.54 -5.55
N VAL A 110 9.00 -7.87 -6.34
CA VAL A 110 10.07 -6.98 -5.84
C VAL A 110 9.49 -5.78 -5.11
N PHE A 111 8.53 -5.08 -5.72
CA PHE A 111 7.86 -3.94 -5.09
C PHE A 111 7.15 -4.38 -3.81
N GLY A 112 6.36 -5.45 -3.87
CA GLY A 112 5.63 -5.97 -2.70
C GLY A 112 6.56 -6.32 -1.55
N ALA A 113 7.68 -7.01 -1.82
CA ALA A 113 8.64 -7.37 -0.78
C ALA A 113 9.33 -6.13 -0.16
N VAL A 114 9.74 -5.16 -0.98
CA VAL A 114 10.38 -3.93 -0.48
C VAL A 114 9.40 -3.08 0.31
N THR A 115 8.21 -2.84 -0.23
CA THR A 115 7.18 -2.04 0.44
C THR A 115 6.78 -2.70 1.74
N LEU A 116 6.55 -4.01 1.76
CA LEU A 116 6.21 -4.72 3.00
C LEU A 116 7.31 -4.61 4.04
N ALA A 117 8.57 -4.82 3.66
CA ALA A 117 9.68 -4.70 4.59
C ALA A 117 9.80 -3.28 5.17
N VAL A 118 9.67 -2.25 4.33
CA VAL A 118 9.77 -0.85 4.77
C VAL A 118 8.59 -0.49 5.67
N THR A 119 7.35 -0.77 5.28
CA THR A 119 6.17 -0.43 6.07
C THR A 119 6.15 -1.16 7.40
N LEU A 120 6.56 -2.43 7.42
CA LEU A 120 6.69 -3.22 8.65
C LEU A 120 7.73 -2.61 9.58
N VAL A 121 8.94 -2.32 9.08
CA VAL A 121 9.98 -1.66 9.89
C VAL A 121 9.49 -0.31 10.40
N THR A 122 8.86 0.51 9.55
CA THR A 122 8.30 1.79 9.97
C THR A 122 7.23 1.61 11.05
N ALA A 123 6.29 0.68 10.91
CA ALA A 123 5.25 0.46 11.91
C ALA A 123 5.82 0.00 13.26
N PHE A 124 6.75 -0.96 13.25
CA PHE A 124 7.37 -1.50 14.47
C PHE A 124 8.39 -0.56 15.12
N VAL A 125 8.88 0.47 14.40
CA VAL A 125 9.71 1.54 14.98
C VAL A 125 8.83 2.67 15.48
N THR A 126 7.86 3.14 14.69
CA THR A 126 6.98 4.25 15.07
C THR A 126 6.16 3.93 16.30
N PHE A 127 5.57 2.74 16.38
CA PHE A 127 4.70 2.37 17.50
C PHE A 127 5.36 2.49 18.89
N PRO A 128 6.47 1.77 19.19
CA PRO A 128 7.09 1.87 20.51
C PRO A 128 7.65 3.26 20.81
N VAL A 129 8.11 4.01 19.79
CA VAL A 129 8.61 5.38 20.02
C VAL A 129 7.47 6.34 20.35
N ALA A 130 6.32 6.22 19.68
CA ALA A 130 5.13 7.00 20.00
C ALA A 130 4.57 6.65 21.39
N GLN A 131 4.61 5.39 21.79
CA GLN A 131 4.18 4.93 23.12
C GLN A 131 4.98 5.54 24.27
N LEU A 132 6.20 6.04 24.03
CA LEU A 132 6.95 6.82 25.04
C LEU A 132 6.23 8.12 25.43
N PHE A 133 5.42 8.68 24.54
CA PHE A 133 4.66 9.91 24.79
C PHE A 133 3.28 9.63 25.40
N PHE A 134 2.73 8.42 25.20
CA PHE A 134 1.45 8.00 25.77
C PHE A 134 1.58 7.36 27.16
N ALA A 135 2.80 7.23 27.70
CA ALA A 135 3.01 6.64 29.02
C ALA A 135 2.23 7.39 30.11
N GLY A 136 1.40 6.67 30.87
CA GLY A 136 0.55 7.23 31.92
C GLY A 136 -0.75 7.86 31.42
N THR A 137 -1.11 7.68 30.14
CA THR A 137 -2.40 8.11 29.58
C THR A 137 -3.31 6.91 29.29
N ASP A 138 -4.55 7.19 28.89
CA ASP A 138 -5.53 6.23 28.41
C ASP A 138 -5.19 5.59 27.05
N GLN A 139 -4.11 6.05 26.40
CA GLN A 139 -3.62 5.53 25.12
C GLN A 139 -2.31 4.72 25.28
N GLU A 140 -1.91 4.42 26.52
CA GLU A 140 -0.78 3.53 26.80
C GLU A 140 -1.10 2.11 26.33
N ALA A 141 -0.26 1.59 25.43
CA ALA A 141 -0.38 0.25 24.87
C ALA A 141 1.00 -0.39 24.63
N SER A 142 1.04 -1.70 24.76
CA SER A 142 2.21 -2.55 24.53
C SER A 142 2.05 -3.37 23.26
N LEU A 143 3.17 -3.80 22.67
CA LEU A 143 3.18 -4.79 21.60
C LEU A 143 2.56 -6.13 22.03
N GLY A 144 2.52 -6.41 23.34
CA GLY A 144 1.88 -7.61 23.89
C GLY A 144 0.36 -7.52 23.95
N ASP A 145 -0.22 -6.34 23.75
CA ASP A 145 -1.65 -6.15 23.95
C ASP A 145 -2.46 -6.77 22.81
N PRO A 146 -3.67 -7.26 23.12
CA PRO A 146 -4.52 -7.91 22.12
C PRO A 146 -4.74 -7.02 20.90
N GLY A 147 -4.44 -7.55 19.70
CA GLY A 147 -4.73 -6.87 18.44
C GLY A 147 -3.67 -5.87 17.96
N VAL A 148 -2.77 -5.37 18.81
CA VAL A 148 -1.75 -4.37 18.43
C VAL A 148 -0.81 -4.92 17.34
N THR A 149 -0.16 -6.06 17.59
CA THR A 149 0.73 -6.68 16.60
C THR A 149 0.01 -7.08 15.32
N ARG A 150 -1.24 -7.55 15.44
CA ARG A 150 -2.12 -7.84 14.30
C ARG A 150 -2.34 -6.58 13.46
N ALA A 151 -2.61 -5.44 14.08
CA ALA A 151 -2.85 -4.17 13.41
C ALA A 151 -1.57 -3.59 12.77
N LEU A 152 -0.41 -3.73 13.42
CA LEU A 152 0.89 -3.35 12.83
C LEU A 152 1.25 -4.17 11.59
N VAL A 153 1.07 -5.49 11.66
CA VAL A 153 1.28 -6.37 10.50
C VAL A 153 0.21 -6.16 9.44
N GLY A 154 -1.05 -6.00 9.86
CA GLY A 154 -2.21 -5.78 9.01
C GLY A 154 -2.11 -4.48 8.21
N SER A 155 -1.76 -3.37 8.86
CA SER A 155 -1.51 -2.07 8.22
C SER A 155 -0.40 -2.16 7.18
N SER A 156 0.72 -2.80 7.52
CA SER A 156 1.86 -3.00 6.62
C SER A 156 1.50 -3.84 5.39
N ALA A 157 0.79 -4.95 5.60
CA ALA A 157 0.29 -5.81 4.53
C ALA A 157 -0.75 -5.10 3.66
N GLY A 158 -1.71 -4.42 4.28
CA GLY A 158 -2.77 -3.69 3.59
C GLY A 158 -2.22 -2.56 2.72
N LEU A 159 -1.29 -1.77 3.25
CA LEU A 159 -0.62 -0.69 2.53
C LEU A 159 0.21 -1.22 1.36
N THR A 160 0.86 -2.37 1.53
CA THR A 160 1.57 -3.06 0.44
C THR A 160 0.61 -3.50 -0.67
N LEU A 161 -0.51 -4.12 -0.31
CA LEU A 161 -1.55 -4.54 -1.26
C LEU A 161 -2.16 -3.36 -2.00
N LEU A 162 -2.40 -2.23 -1.31
CA LEU A 162 -2.85 -0.97 -1.90
C LEU A 162 -1.83 -0.44 -2.93
N GLY A 163 -0.54 -0.49 -2.59
CA GLY A 163 0.55 -0.17 -3.52
C GLY A 163 0.59 -1.09 -4.75
N LEU A 164 0.29 -2.39 -4.58
CA LEU A 164 0.21 -3.35 -5.68
C LEU A 164 -1.00 -3.09 -6.59
N ILE A 165 -2.13 -2.66 -6.04
CA ILE A 165 -3.27 -2.16 -6.81
C ILE A 165 -2.83 -0.97 -7.66
N ALA A 166 -2.13 0.01 -7.06
CA ALA A 166 -1.62 1.17 -7.76
C ALA A 166 -0.62 0.79 -8.87
N LEU A 167 0.26 -0.18 -8.62
CA LEU A 167 1.17 -0.75 -9.62
C LEU A 167 0.42 -1.38 -10.80
N GLY A 168 -0.65 -2.13 -10.51
CA GLY A 168 -1.54 -2.69 -11.52
C GLY A 168 -2.25 -1.63 -12.35
N LEU A 169 -2.75 -0.57 -11.70
CA LEU A 169 -3.34 0.60 -12.38
C LEU A 169 -2.33 1.29 -13.29
N GLY A 170 -1.09 1.49 -12.84
CA GLY A 170 -0.01 2.04 -13.66
C GLY A 170 0.25 1.22 -14.93
N ALA A 171 0.24 -0.12 -14.81
CA ALA A 171 0.40 -1.03 -15.94
C ALA A 171 -0.81 -1.05 -16.90
N LEU A 172 -2.03 -0.90 -16.36
CA LEU A 172 -3.27 -0.83 -17.14
C LEU A 172 -3.40 0.47 -17.93
N VAL A 173 -3.20 1.59 -17.25
CA VAL A 173 -3.42 2.93 -17.80
C VAL A 173 -2.24 3.37 -18.68
N ARG A 174 -1.02 2.87 -18.40
CA ARG A 174 0.21 3.19 -19.14
C ARG A 174 0.55 4.69 -19.16
N SER A 175 0.04 5.45 -18.19
CA SER A 175 0.27 6.88 -18.03
C SER A 175 0.33 7.22 -16.55
N VAL A 176 1.40 7.90 -16.11
CA VAL A 176 1.58 8.27 -14.69
C VAL A 176 0.45 9.19 -14.21
N PRO A 177 0.15 10.33 -14.87
CA PRO A 177 -0.95 11.19 -14.43
C PRO A 177 -2.32 10.48 -14.45
N GLY A 178 -2.57 9.67 -15.48
CA GLY A 178 -3.84 8.94 -15.62
C GLY A 178 -4.02 7.90 -14.52
N ALA A 179 -2.96 7.16 -14.18
CA ALA A 179 -2.99 6.16 -13.12
C ALA A 179 -3.13 6.80 -11.73
N ILE A 180 -2.46 7.94 -11.49
CA ILE A 180 -2.64 8.71 -10.25
C ILE A 180 -4.09 9.20 -10.13
N GLY A 181 -4.65 9.76 -11.20
CA GLY A 181 -6.05 10.20 -11.23
C GLY A 181 -7.03 9.06 -10.98
N ALA A 182 -6.79 7.89 -11.59
CA ALA A 182 -7.60 6.69 -11.38
C ALA A 182 -7.50 6.17 -9.93
N PHE A 183 -6.31 6.21 -9.34
CA PHE A 183 -6.11 5.81 -7.95
C PHE A 183 -6.81 6.77 -6.98
N ILE A 184 -6.56 8.09 -7.08
CA ILE A 184 -7.17 9.07 -6.18
C ILE A 184 -8.68 9.11 -6.37
N GLY A 185 -9.14 9.30 -7.61
CA GLY A 185 -10.57 9.40 -7.90
C GLY A 185 -11.31 8.10 -7.59
N GLY A 186 -10.75 6.95 -7.98
CA GLY A 186 -11.40 5.65 -7.87
C GLY A 186 -11.28 5.00 -6.50
N LEU A 187 -10.14 5.12 -5.82
CA LEU A 187 -9.89 4.41 -4.56
C LEU A 187 -10.04 5.31 -3.32
N MET A 188 -9.81 6.62 -3.45
CA MET A 188 -9.90 7.54 -2.30
C MET A 188 -11.19 8.34 -2.31
N VAL A 189 -11.55 8.96 -3.43
CA VAL A 189 -12.72 9.87 -3.50
C VAL A 189 -14.03 9.10 -3.66
N LEU A 190 -14.08 8.14 -4.59
CA LEU A 190 -15.27 7.37 -4.89
C LEU A 190 -15.95 6.72 -3.67
N PRO A 191 -15.24 6.03 -2.73
CA PRO A 191 -15.90 5.41 -1.59
C PRO A 191 -16.54 6.44 -0.66
N GLU A 192 -15.91 7.61 -0.46
CA GLU A 192 -16.46 8.68 0.38
C GLU A 192 -17.74 9.28 -0.22
N VAL A 193 -17.80 9.43 -1.54
CA VAL A 193 -19.00 9.89 -2.23
C VAL A 193 -20.10 8.84 -2.18
N ILE A 194 -19.76 7.56 -2.41
CA ILE A 194 -20.72 6.46 -2.37
C ILE A 194 -21.24 6.22 -0.94
N ALA A 195 -20.45 6.48 0.10
CA ALA A 195 -20.85 6.36 1.50
C ALA A 195 -21.99 7.30 1.91
N MET A 196 -22.22 8.38 1.16
CA MET A 196 -23.34 9.31 1.40
C MET A 196 -24.70 8.73 0.96
N LEU A 197 -24.71 7.62 0.23
CA LEU A 197 -25.94 7.00 -0.24
C LEU A 197 -26.62 6.22 0.90
N PRO A 198 -27.92 6.42 1.15
CA PRO A 198 -28.63 5.79 2.26
C PRO A 198 -29.10 4.37 1.91
N TYR A 199 -28.20 3.51 1.41
CA TYR A 199 -28.51 2.14 1.04
C TYR A 199 -27.62 1.14 1.80
N GLU A 200 -28.23 0.18 2.48
CA GLU A 200 -27.50 -0.81 3.29
C GLU A 200 -26.53 -1.67 2.46
N PHE A 201 -26.94 -2.08 1.25
CA PHE A 201 -26.08 -2.86 0.35
C PHE A 201 -24.80 -2.11 -0.04
N VAL A 202 -24.84 -0.76 -0.04
CA VAL A 202 -23.69 0.08 -0.34
C VAL A 202 -22.71 0.06 0.84
N ALA A 203 -23.20 0.21 2.06
CA ALA A 203 -22.37 0.09 3.27
C ALA A 203 -21.70 -1.29 3.35
N ASP A 204 -22.44 -2.35 3.02
CA ASP A 204 -21.93 -3.72 2.97
C ASP A 204 -20.88 -3.95 1.88
N ALA A 205 -20.95 -3.24 0.76
CA ALA A 205 -19.91 -3.30 -0.26
C ALA A 205 -18.68 -2.48 0.14
N LEU A 206 -18.90 -1.30 0.73
CA LEU A 206 -17.85 -0.35 1.09
C LEU A 206 -16.89 -0.91 2.14
N LYS A 207 -17.34 -1.74 3.08
CA LYS A 207 -16.43 -2.35 4.08
C LYS A 207 -15.32 -3.22 3.46
N TYR A 208 -15.49 -3.70 2.23
CA TYR A 208 -14.49 -4.46 1.47
C TYR A 208 -13.80 -3.63 0.38
N PHE A 209 -14.08 -2.33 0.31
CA PHE A 209 -13.42 -1.42 -0.61
C PHE A 209 -11.97 -1.18 -0.16
N PRO A 210 -10.98 -1.02 -1.07
CA PRO A 210 -9.56 -1.08 -0.69
C PRO A 210 -9.13 -0.14 0.44
N THR A 211 -9.57 1.11 0.44
CA THR A 211 -9.25 2.08 1.50
C THR A 211 -9.93 1.74 2.82
N LYS A 212 -11.19 1.31 2.81
CA LYS A 212 -11.93 0.89 4.02
C LYS A 212 -11.43 -0.43 4.60
N ALA A 213 -11.02 -1.35 3.75
CA ALA A 213 -10.35 -2.58 4.16
C ALA A 213 -8.98 -2.27 4.79
N LEU A 214 -8.24 -1.29 4.27
CA LEU A 214 -6.99 -0.83 4.90
C LEU A 214 -7.25 -0.23 6.29
N GLU A 215 -8.24 0.65 6.43
CA GLU A 215 -8.65 1.21 7.73
C GLU A 215 -8.95 0.09 8.74
N ALA A 216 -9.74 -0.93 8.36
CA ALA A 216 -10.06 -2.06 9.23
C ALA A 216 -8.83 -2.91 9.64
N LEU A 217 -7.78 -2.95 8.82
CA LEU A 217 -6.53 -3.63 9.14
C LEU A 217 -5.62 -2.84 10.08
N MET A 218 -5.83 -1.52 10.18
CA MET A 218 -5.06 -0.63 11.04
C MET A 218 -5.58 -0.57 12.48
N SER A 219 -6.80 -1.02 12.73
CA SER A 219 -7.38 -1.06 14.08
C SER A 219 -6.96 -2.31 14.86
N ALA A 220 -6.50 -2.11 16.09
CA ALA A 220 -6.25 -3.17 17.06
C ALA A 220 -7.56 -3.78 17.56
N GLU A 221 -8.59 -2.94 17.73
CA GLU A 221 -9.92 -3.36 18.14
C GLU A 221 -10.88 -3.59 16.97
N ALA A 222 -12.00 -4.26 17.24
CA ALA A 222 -13.03 -4.49 16.24
C ALA A 222 -13.89 -3.23 16.08
N VAL A 223 -13.84 -2.62 14.90
CA VAL A 223 -14.67 -1.45 14.58
C VAL A 223 -16.07 -1.90 14.16
N PRO A 224 -17.15 -1.45 14.83
CA PRO A 224 -18.51 -1.78 14.44
C PRO A 224 -18.79 -1.40 12.98
N GLY A 225 -19.36 -2.33 12.20
CA GLY A 225 -19.67 -2.12 10.79
C GLY A 225 -18.50 -2.29 9.82
N ALA A 226 -17.26 -2.40 10.31
CA ALA A 226 -16.09 -2.69 9.47
C ALA A 226 -15.99 -4.18 9.11
N ALA A 227 -15.23 -4.49 8.06
CA ALA A 227 -14.89 -5.87 7.74
C ALA A 227 -14.00 -6.46 8.83
N SER A 228 -14.14 -7.77 9.09
CA SER A 228 -13.20 -8.47 9.98
C SER A 228 -11.78 -8.36 9.40
N PRO A 229 -10.72 -8.41 10.23
CA PRO A 229 -9.34 -8.25 9.74
C PRO A 229 -8.97 -9.26 8.65
N GLY A 230 -9.41 -10.52 8.79
CA GLY A 230 -9.24 -11.53 7.74
C GLY A 230 -10.04 -11.21 6.46
N GLY A 231 -11.28 -10.74 6.62
CA GLY A 231 -12.12 -10.29 5.50
C GLY A 231 -11.54 -9.10 4.75
N ALA A 232 -11.00 -8.12 5.47
CA ALA A 232 -10.33 -6.96 4.91
C ALA A 232 -9.04 -7.34 4.15
N LEU A 233 -8.21 -8.20 4.74
CA LEU A 233 -6.98 -8.67 4.10
C LEU A 233 -7.28 -9.45 2.81
N THR A 234 -8.25 -10.36 2.87
CA THR A 234 -8.67 -11.15 1.70
C THR A 234 -9.26 -10.26 0.61
N ALA A 235 -10.09 -9.28 0.96
CA ALA A 235 -10.63 -8.32 0.00
C ALA A 235 -9.51 -7.53 -0.71
N LEU A 236 -8.55 -6.96 0.05
CA LEU A 236 -7.41 -6.25 -0.53
C LEU A 236 -6.54 -7.16 -1.42
N ALA A 237 -6.32 -8.40 -1.01
CA ALA A 237 -5.58 -9.37 -1.81
C ALA A 237 -6.31 -9.68 -3.13
N LEU A 238 -7.64 -9.81 -3.11
CA LEU A 238 -8.46 -10.01 -4.29
C LEU A 238 -8.43 -8.79 -5.21
N TRP A 239 -8.50 -7.57 -4.68
CA TRP A 239 -8.35 -6.34 -5.46
C TRP A 239 -6.98 -6.24 -6.13
N ALA A 240 -5.90 -6.51 -5.39
CA ALA A 240 -4.54 -6.53 -5.94
C ALA A 240 -4.40 -7.61 -7.03
N ALA A 241 -4.90 -8.82 -6.77
CA ALA A 241 -4.87 -9.91 -7.75
C ALA A 241 -5.69 -9.59 -9.01
N ALA A 242 -6.89 -9.03 -8.86
CA ALA A 242 -7.76 -8.67 -9.97
C ALA A 242 -7.14 -7.57 -10.84
N THR A 243 -6.59 -6.52 -10.23
CA THR A 243 -5.95 -5.42 -10.96
C THR A 243 -4.67 -5.86 -11.67
N LEU A 244 -3.83 -6.67 -11.03
CA LEU A 244 -2.64 -7.26 -11.68
C LEU A 244 -3.00 -8.25 -12.78
N ALA A 245 -4.04 -9.07 -12.59
CA ALA A 245 -4.53 -9.99 -13.61
C ALA A 245 -5.07 -9.23 -14.83
N ALA A 246 -5.87 -8.18 -14.61
CA ALA A 246 -6.35 -7.30 -15.67
C ALA A 246 -5.17 -6.64 -16.42
N ALA A 247 -4.16 -6.13 -15.70
CA ALA A 247 -2.94 -5.60 -16.28
C ALA A 247 -2.21 -6.64 -17.14
N GLY A 248 -2.08 -7.86 -16.64
CA GLY A 248 -1.46 -8.98 -17.35
C GLY A 248 -2.21 -9.36 -18.64
N VAL A 249 -3.54 -9.39 -18.60
CA VAL A 249 -4.37 -9.65 -19.79
C VAL A 249 -4.18 -8.54 -20.83
N VAL A 250 -4.21 -7.27 -20.42
CA VAL A 250 -3.99 -6.13 -21.32
C VAL A 250 -2.58 -6.16 -21.92
N LEU A 251 -1.56 -6.47 -21.12
CA LEU A 251 -0.19 -6.60 -21.58
C LEU A 251 0.01 -7.74 -22.58
N LYS A 252 -0.76 -8.84 -22.47
CA LYS A 252 -0.73 -9.95 -23.43
C LYS A 252 -1.43 -9.60 -24.75
N ARG A 253 -2.50 -8.80 -24.69
CA ARG A 253 -3.36 -8.50 -25.85
C ARG A 253 -2.92 -7.27 -26.63
N ARG A 254 -2.30 -6.29 -25.98
CA ARG A 254 -1.88 -5.03 -26.60
C ARG A 254 -0.36 -5.00 -26.73
N ASP A 255 0.11 -4.79 -27.94
CA ASP A 255 1.52 -4.54 -28.20
C ASP A 255 2.03 -3.28 -27.49
N VAL A 256 3.36 -3.22 -27.42
CA VAL A 256 4.15 -2.22 -26.70
C VAL A 256 5.15 -1.64 -27.67
#